data_AF-A0A0N1GZ47-F1
#
_entry.id   AF-A0A0N1GZ47-F1
#
_cell.length_a   1.000
_cell.length_b   1.000
_cell.length_c   1.000
_cell.angle_alpha   90.00
_cell.angle_beta   90.00
_cell.angle_gamma   90.00
#
_symmetry.space_group_name_H-M   'P 1'
#
loop_
_entity.id
_entity.type
_entity.pdbx_description
1 polymer ?
#
loop_
_entity_poly.entity_id
_entity_poly.type
_entity_poly.pdbx_seq_one_letter_code
_entity_poly.pdbx_strand_id
1 'polypeptide(L)'
;MGYDWLVEGTIELRPPVPLAQLTDLLGQAAFRGKCQVAPPGLDEPELAELVTRARWVLVPDAEAGTDDEGRPRAIGYLRVNDPGIESPEVDARLKGLSALMGADHVFVGRLRYRGDMGGEDGEIVPPANGKSPSWIQIGGRFW
;
A
#
# COMPACT_ATOMS: atom_id res chain seq x y z
N MET A 1 -16.08 -14.87 -15.99
CA MET A 1 -15.44 -15.52 -14.83
C MET A 1 -14.46 -14.51 -14.30
N GLY A 2 -14.74 -13.90 -13.15
CA GLY A 2 -13.78 -13.05 -12.46
C GLY A 2 -12.74 -13.96 -11.83
N TYR A 3 -11.47 -13.65 -12.01
CA TYR A 3 -10.40 -14.39 -11.37
C TYR A 3 -10.31 -13.94 -9.91
N ASP A 4 -10.30 -14.89 -8.98
CA ASP A 4 -10.15 -14.62 -7.55
C ASP A 4 -8.67 -14.37 -7.22
N TRP A 5 -8.15 -13.22 -7.65
CA TRP A 5 -6.82 -12.75 -7.28
C TRP A 5 -6.85 -12.07 -5.92
N LEU A 6 -5.80 -12.23 -5.13
CA LEU A 6 -5.61 -11.56 -3.85
C LEU A 6 -4.27 -10.83 -3.86
N VAL A 7 -4.29 -9.56 -3.47
CA VAL A 7 -3.07 -8.81 -3.17
C VAL A 7 -2.99 -8.55 -1.69
N GLU A 8 -1.91 -9.03 -1.07
CA GLU A 8 -1.67 -8.81 0.35
C GLU A 8 -0.20 -8.50 0.64
N GLY A 9 0.05 -7.70 1.68
CA GLY A 9 1.42 -7.45 2.13
C GLY A 9 1.58 -6.09 2.79
N THR A 10 2.85 -5.74 3.01
CA THR A 10 3.24 -4.48 3.63
C THR A 10 4.37 -3.85 2.82
N ILE A 11 4.25 -2.55 2.60
CA ILE A 11 5.29 -1.70 2.01
C ILE A 11 5.62 -0.61 3.02
N GLU A 12 6.83 -0.61 3.53
CA GLU A 12 7.36 0.48 4.34
C GLU A 12 7.73 1.68 3.49
N LEU A 13 7.53 2.87 4.05
CA LEU A 13 7.85 4.17 3.50
C LEU A 13 9.11 4.66 4.20
N ARG A 14 10.24 4.74 3.50
CA ARG A 14 11.53 5.12 4.11
C ARG A 14 12.13 6.35 3.42
N PRO A 15 12.38 7.46 4.15
CA PRO A 15 11.92 7.72 5.51
C PRO A 15 10.38 7.76 5.60
N PRO A 16 9.77 7.80 6.80
CA PRO A 16 8.34 8.03 6.92
C PRO A 16 7.90 9.29 6.17
N VAL A 17 6.70 9.25 5.58
CA VAL A 17 6.18 10.35 4.76
C VAL A 17 5.31 11.25 5.63
N PRO A 18 5.57 12.57 5.71
CA PRO A 18 4.67 13.50 6.38
C PRO A 18 3.22 13.35 5.91
N LEU A 19 2.27 13.21 6.84
CA LEU A 19 0.85 13.03 6.48
C LEU A 19 0.35 14.17 5.58
N ALA A 20 0.80 15.39 5.84
CA ALA A 20 0.45 16.57 5.04
C ALA A 20 0.75 16.38 3.54
N GLN A 21 1.84 15.69 3.18
CA GLN A 21 2.17 15.40 1.77
C GLN A 21 1.22 14.36 1.15
N LEU A 22 0.69 13.43 1.96
CA LEU A 22 -0.24 12.39 1.50
C LEU A 22 -1.71 12.84 1.50
N THR A 23 -2.08 13.82 2.32
CA THR A 23 -3.45 14.36 2.36
C THR A 23 -3.90 14.87 1.00
N ASP A 24 -3.01 15.54 0.27
CA ASP A 24 -3.28 16.01 -1.09
C ASP A 24 -3.55 14.85 -2.06
N LEU A 25 -2.85 13.70 -1.91
CA LEU A 25 -3.11 12.49 -2.70
C LEU A 25 -4.51 11.94 -2.45
N LEU A 26 -4.87 11.78 -1.17
CA LEU A 26 -6.15 11.20 -0.77
C LEU A 26 -7.34 12.08 -1.19
N GLY A 27 -7.10 13.39 -1.37
CA GLY A 27 -8.07 14.35 -1.90
C GLY A 27 -8.22 14.32 -3.43
N GLN A 28 -7.24 13.82 -4.18
CA GLN A 28 -7.30 13.76 -5.64
C GLN A 28 -8.37 12.77 -6.10
N ALA A 29 -9.19 13.16 -7.08
CA ALA A 29 -10.26 12.32 -7.61
C ALA A 29 -9.78 10.93 -8.07
N ALA A 30 -8.55 10.82 -8.58
CA ALA A 30 -7.95 9.56 -9.02
C ALA A 30 -7.62 8.60 -7.86
N PHE A 31 -7.51 9.10 -6.62
CA PHE A 31 -7.10 8.35 -5.43
C PHE A 31 -8.13 8.38 -4.29
N ARG A 32 -9.17 9.21 -4.43
CA ARG A 32 -10.22 9.38 -3.44
C ARG A 32 -10.91 8.04 -3.15
N GLY A 33 -10.87 7.64 -1.88
CA GLY A 33 -11.47 6.39 -1.40
C GLY A 33 -10.71 5.12 -1.78
N LYS A 34 -9.52 5.22 -2.39
CA LYS A 34 -8.68 4.06 -2.74
C LYS A 34 -7.71 3.63 -1.65
N CYS A 35 -7.49 4.49 -0.65
CA CYS A 35 -6.70 4.22 0.54
C CYS A 35 -7.33 4.91 1.74
N GLN A 36 -7.18 4.32 2.92
CA GLN A 36 -7.60 4.90 4.20
C GLN A 36 -6.39 5.11 5.10
N VAL A 37 -6.38 6.20 5.88
CA VAL A 37 -5.37 6.41 6.92
C VAL A 37 -5.86 5.77 8.22
N ALA A 38 -5.01 4.95 8.83
CA ALA A 38 -5.30 4.34 10.12
C ALA A 38 -5.19 5.40 11.25
N PRO A 39 -6.11 5.38 12.22
CA PRO A 39 -5.90 6.08 13.49
C PRO A 39 -4.55 5.75 14.14
N PRO A 40 -3.92 6.70 14.85
CA PRO A 40 -2.70 6.42 15.59
C PRO A 40 -2.98 5.45 16.75
N GLY A 41 -2.04 4.53 17.00
CA GLY A 41 -2.09 3.63 18.17
C GLY A 41 -3.05 2.44 18.06
N LEU A 42 -3.58 2.14 16.87
CA LEU A 42 -4.32 0.89 16.62
C LEU A 42 -3.44 -0.33 16.93
N ASP A 43 -4.02 -1.34 17.56
CA ASP A 43 -3.38 -2.64 17.69
C ASP A 43 -3.50 -3.47 16.39
N GLU A 44 -2.75 -4.58 16.29
CA GLU A 44 -2.76 -5.42 15.08
C GLU A 44 -4.15 -6.01 14.77
N PRO A 45 -4.94 -6.51 15.75
CA PRO A 45 -6.32 -6.93 15.50
C PRO A 45 -7.20 -5.84 14.85
N GLU A 46 -7.23 -4.65 15.42
CA GLU A 46 -8.06 -3.55 14.91
C GLU A 46 -7.54 -3.06 13.53
N LEU A 47 -6.22 -3.05 13.34
CA LEU A 47 -5.61 -2.75 12.04
C LEU A 47 -5.97 -3.80 10.99
N ALA A 48 -5.96 -5.09 11.34
CA ALA A 48 -6.32 -6.18 10.44
C ALA A 48 -7.80 -6.09 10.01
N GLU A 49 -8.70 -5.72 10.92
CA GLU A 49 -10.10 -5.44 10.61
C GLU A 49 -10.24 -4.23 9.66
N LEU A 50 -9.51 -3.14 9.94
CA LEU A 50 -9.48 -1.96 9.08
C LEU A 50 -8.95 -2.29 7.68
N VAL A 51 -7.88 -3.08 7.58
CA VAL A 51 -7.32 -3.54 6.32
C VAL A 51 -8.29 -4.42 5.56
N THR A 52 -9.04 -5.28 6.25
CA THR A 52 -10.06 -6.13 5.61
C THR A 52 -11.19 -5.30 4.99
N ARG A 53 -11.65 -4.24 5.67
CA ARG A 53 -12.73 -3.38 5.16
C ARG A 53 -12.26 -2.37 4.09
N ALA A 54 -11.11 -1.73 4.32
CA ALA A 54 -10.62 -0.61 3.52
C ALA A 54 -9.64 -1.03 2.44
N ARG A 55 -9.13 -2.27 2.53
CA ARG A 55 -8.24 -2.97 1.59
C ARG A 55 -6.84 -2.41 1.47
N TRP A 56 -6.69 -1.08 1.49
CA TRP A 56 -5.42 -0.38 1.43
C TRP A 56 -5.38 0.65 2.56
N VAL A 57 -4.44 0.48 3.48
CA VAL A 57 -4.39 1.26 4.70
C VAL A 57 -2.99 1.84 4.89
N LEU A 58 -2.91 3.17 4.95
CA LEU A 58 -1.72 3.91 5.33
C LEU A 58 -1.64 3.95 6.85
N VAL A 59 -0.58 3.38 7.41
CA VAL A 59 -0.42 3.24 8.86
C VAL A 59 0.58 4.27 9.38
N PRO A 60 0.20 5.02 10.44
CA PRO A 60 1.08 5.98 11.08
C PRO A 60 2.43 5.41 11.49
N ASP A 61 3.45 6.26 11.39
CA ASP A 61 4.71 6.02 12.07
C ASP A 61 4.53 6.29 13.57
N ALA A 62 4.76 5.28 14.41
CA ALA A 62 4.53 5.38 15.85
C ALA A 62 5.48 6.39 16.52
N GLU A 63 6.70 6.51 16.01
CA GLU A 63 7.75 7.38 16.55
C GLU A 63 7.53 8.86 16.18
N ALA A 64 6.85 9.12 15.05
CA ALA A 64 6.53 10.48 14.62
C ALA A 64 5.48 11.19 15.49
N GLY A 65 4.69 10.44 16.26
CA GLY A 65 3.62 10.98 17.11
C GLY A 65 2.49 11.68 16.34
N THR A 66 1.74 12.53 17.03
CA THR A 66 0.58 13.26 16.48
C THR A 66 0.78 14.77 16.45
N ASP A 67 0.03 15.46 15.61
CA ASP A 67 -0.11 16.92 15.63
C ASP A 67 -1.11 17.38 16.70
N ASP A 68 -1.35 18.69 16.78
CA ASP A 68 -2.25 19.31 17.77
C ASP A 68 -3.73 18.93 17.57
N GLU A 69 -4.09 18.40 16.40
CA GLU A 69 -5.44 17.91 16.08
C GLU A 69 -5.56 16.39 16.30
N GLY A 70 -4.52 15.74 16.83
CA GLY A 70 -4.49 14.30 17.06
C GLY A 70 -4.28 13.48 15.79
N ARG A 71 -3.88 14.10 14.67
CA ARG A 71 -3.57 13.39 13.42
C ARG A 71 -2.13 12.89 13.44
N PRO A 72 -1.83 11.75 12.81
CA PRO A 72 -0.47 11.24 12.75
C PRO A 72 0.43 12.20 11.95
N ARG A 73 1.64 12.48 12.45
CA ARG A 73 2.56 13.41 11.75
C ARG A 73 3.16 12.80 10.49
N ALA A 74 3.40 11.49 10.49
CA ALA A 74 3.95 10.77 9.36
C ALA A 74 3.32 9.38 9.22
N ILE A 75 3.42 8.83 8.01
CA ILE A 75 3.03 7.47 7.66
C ILE A 75 4.29 6.64 7.49
N GLY A 76 4.36 5.52 8.20
CA GLY A 76 5.51 4.61 8.19
C GLY A 76 5.37 3.48 7.17
N TYR A 77 4.15 3.00 6.92
CA TYR A 77 3.94 1.91 5.96
C TYR A 77 2.52 1.88 5.38
N LEU A 78 2.39 1.17 4.27
CA LEU A 78 1.14 0.80 3.61
C LEU A 78 0.89 -0.69 3.84
N ARG A 79 -0.30 -1.03 4.33
CA ARG A 79 -0.80 -2.40 4.50
C ARG A 79 -1.90 -2.68 3.48
N VAL A 80 -1.82 -3.80 2.78
CA VAL A 80 -2.74 -4.17 1.71
C VAL A 80 -3.35 -5.54 1.95
N ASN A 81 -4.66 -5.65 1.69
CA ASN A 81 -5.44 -6.87 1.55
C ASN A 81 -6.63 -6.56 0.62
N ASP A 82 -6.43 -6.71 -0.69
CA ASP A 82 -7.43 -6.37 -1.70
C ASP A 82 -7.77 -7.59 -2.57
N PRO A 83 -8.85 -8.32 -2.24
CA PRO A 83 -9.34 -9.39 -3.09
C PRO A 83 -10.00 -8.81 -4.35
N GLY A 84 -9.61 -9.35 -5.50
CA GLY A 84 -10.13 -9.02 -6.82
C GLY A 84 -9.45 -7.83 -7.50
N ILE A 85 -8.41 -7.22 -6.91
CA ILE A 85 -7.71 -6.10 -7.56
C ILE A 85 -6.83 -6.60 -8.71
N GLU A 86 -6.91 -5.94 -9.85
CA GLU A 86 -6.09 -6.25 -11.03
C GLU A 86 -4.69 -5.62 -10.92
N SER A 87 -3.68 -6.30 -11.47
CA SER A 87 -2.30 -5.81 -11.42
C SER A 87 -2.08 -4.39 -11.99
N PRO A 88 -2.78 -3.93 -13.06
CA PRO A 88 -2.63 -2.55 -13.53
C PRO A 88 -3.16 -1.52 -12.52
N GLU A 89 -4.18 -1.88 -11.72
CA GLU A 89 -4.71 -0.99 -10.70
C GLU A 89 -3.75 -0.89 -9.51
N VAL A 90 -3.11 -1.99 -9.13
CA VAL A 90 -2.02 -1.99 -8.13
C VAL A 90 -0.88 -1.08 -8.59
N ASP A 91 -0.45 -1.21 -9.85
CA ASP A 91 0.60 -0.37 -10.45
C ASP A 91 0.23 1.12 -10.43
N ALA A 92 -0.98 1.47 -10.86
CA ALA A 92 -1.46 2.84 -10.85
C ALA A 92 -1.49 3.45 -9.44
N ARG A 93 -1.93 2.67 -8.43
CA ARG A 93 -1.95 3.12 -7.03
C ARG A 93 -0.54 3.37 -6.50
N LEU A 94 0.38 2.43 -6.68
CA LEU A 94 1.76 2.57 -6.19
C LEU A 94 2.52 3.71 -6.89
N LYS A 95 2.30 3.94 -8.19
CA LYS A 95 2.84 5.10 -8.91
C LYS A 95 2.35 6.43 -8.35
N GLY A 96 1.04 6.54 -8.11
CA GLY A 96 0.44 7.74 -7.52
C GLY A 96 1.02 8.05 -6.15
N LEU A 97 1.19 7.01 -5.31
CA LEU A 97 1.83 7.16 -4.00
C LEU A 97 3.30 7.60 -4.13
N SER A 98 4.08 6.96 -5.00
CA SER A 98 5.50 7.28 -5.22
C SER A 98 5.72 8.73 -5.69
N ALA A 99 4.90 9.19 -6.63
CA ALA A 99 5.06 10.50 -7.25
C ALA A 99 4.92 11.65 -6.25
N LEU A 100 4.14 11.46 -5.17
CA LEU A 100 3.83 12.52 -4.20
C LEU A 100 4.69 12.48 -2.94
N MET A 101 5.27 11.32 -2.62
CA MET A 101 6.27 11.23 -1.55
C MET A 101 7.53 12.03 -1.89
N GLY A 102 7.89 12.05 -3.17
CA GLY A 102 9.09 12.73 -3.67
C GLY A 102 10.29 11.79 -3.77
N ALA A 103 11.41 12.32 -4.25
CA ALA A 103 12.59 11.53 -4.61
C ALA A 103 13.44 11.08 -3.41
N ASP A 104 13.17 11.64 -2.23
CA ASP A 104 13.89 11.31 -0.99
C ASP A 104 13.33 10.06 -0.31
N HIS A 105 12.21 9.53 -0.82
CA HIS A 105 11.51 8.40 -0.26
C HIS A 105 11.63 7.15 -1.12
N VAL A 106 11.79 6.02 -0.45
CA VAL A 106 11.80 4.71 -1.07
C VAL A 106 10.74 3.83 -0.45
N PHE A 107 10.19 2.97 -1.28
CA PHE A 107 9.35 1.88 -0.80
C PHE A 107 10.21 0.66 -0.48
N VAL A 108 10.00 0.06 0.69
CA VAL A 108 10.71 -1.14 1.13
C VAL A 108 9.70 -2.20 1.53
N GLY A 109 9.75 -3.36 0.89
CA GLY A 109 8.82 -4.44 1.16
C GLY A 109 8.25 -5.02 -0.13
N ARG A 110 7.16 -5.78 0.01
CA ARG A 110 6.58 -6.57 -1.07
C ARG A 110 5.09 -6.77 -0.86
N LEU A 111 4.35 -6.72 -1.96
CA LEU A 111 2.99 -7.24 -2.04
C LEU A 111 3.02 -8.59 -2.75
N ARG A 112 2.30 -9.56 -2.20
CA ARG A 112 2.13 -10.89 -2.79
C ARG A 112 0.82 -10.91 -3.58
N TYR A 113 0.91 -11.35 -4.83
CA TYR A 113 -0.23 -11.65 -5.70
C TYR A 113 -0.50 -13.16 -5.63
N ARG A 114 -1.68 -13.60 -5.20
CA ARG A 114 -2.10 -15.02 -5.14
C ARG A 114 -3.35 -15.24 -5.98
N GLY A 115 -3.44 -16.34 -6.72
CA GLY A 115 -4.63 -16.70 -7.50
C GLY A 115 -4.94 -18.20 -7.42
N ASP A 116 -6.22 -18.55 -7.35
CA ASP A 116 -6.69 -19.91 -6.99
C ASP A 116 -6.55 -20.95 -8.14
N MET A 117 -6.22 -20.54 -9.37
CA MET A 117 -6.17 -21.43 -10.54
C MET A 117 -4.88 -21.26 -11.35
N GLY A 118 -3.74 -21.67 -10.76
CA GLY A 118 -2.47 -21.78 -11.49
C GLY A 118 -1.87 -20.45 -11.95
N GLY A 119 -2.31 -19.35 -11.33
CA GLY A 119 -1.73 -18.03 -11.50
C GLY A 119 -0.36 -17.95 -10.84
N GLU A 120 0.51 -17.15 -11.45
CA GLU A 120 1.90 -17.02 -11.03
C GLU A 120 1.98 -16.23 -9.71
N ASP A 121 2.41 -16.87 -8.61
CA ASP A 121 2.74 -16.15 -7.39
C ASP A 121 3.78 -15.08 -7.74
N GLY A 122 3.55 -13.85 -7.32
CA GLY A 122 4.40 -12.72 -7.70
C GLY A 122 4.62 -11.75 -6.54
N GLU A 123 5.81 -11.19 -6.48
CA GLU A 123 6.14 -10.07 -5.60
C GLU A 123 6.14 -8.77 -6.40
N ILE A 124 5.39 -7.79 -5.91
CA ILE A 124 5.47 -6.43 -6.43
C ILE A 124 6.49 -5.68 -5.60
N VAL A 125 7.59 -5.31 -6.24
CA VAL A 125 8.61 -4.43 -5.69
C VAL A 125 8.35 -3.02 -6.20
N PRO A 126 7.78 -2.15 -5.37
CA PRO A 126 7.61 -0.75 -5.72
C PRO A 126 8.97 -0.07 -5.94
N PRO A 127 9.11 0.85 -6.90
CA PRO A 127 10.41 1.43 -7.21
C PRO A 127 10.69 2.66 -6.37
N ALA A 128 11.95 3.05 -6.28
CA ALA A 128 12.29 4.42 -5.92
C ALA A 128 11.84 5.38 -7.04
N ASN A 129 11.19 6.49 -6.66
CA ASN A 129 11.02 7.69 -7.50
C ASN A 129 10.06 7.57 -8.70
N GLY A 130 8.78 7.23 -8.48
CA GLY A 130 7.72 7.42 -9.47
C GLY A 130 7.72 6.46 -10.67
N LYS A 131 8.65 5.51 -10.72
CA LYS A 131 8.72 4.51 -11.80
C LYS A 131 7.61 3.48 -11.66
N SER A 132 7.46 2.60 -12.65
CA SER A 132 6.55 1.46 -12.54
C SER A 132 7.03 0.44 -11.51
N PRO A 133 6.21 -0.01 -10.55
CA PRO A 133 6.49 -1.21 -9.76
C PRO A 133 6.92 -2.35 -10.66
N SER A 134 7.95 -3.06 -10.19
CA SER A 134 8.44 -4.25 -10.85
C SER A 134 7.69 -5.44 -10.28
N TRP A 135 6.90 -6.10 -11.13
CA TRP A 135 6.35 -7.40 -10.80
C TRP A 135 7.43 -8.45 -11.03
N ILE A 136 7.71 -9.24 -10.00
CA ILE A 136 8.65 -10.35 -10.02
C ILE A 136 7.86 -11.61 -9.79
N GLN A 137 7.80 -12.47 -10.80
CA GLN A 137 7.27 -13.81 -10.62
C GLN A 137 8.13 -14.59 -9.62
N ILE A 138 7.53 -15.07 -8.53
CA ILE A 138 8.17 -15.93 -7.53
C ILE A 138 7.62 -17.37 -7.53
N GLY A 139 6.52 -17.62 -8.24
CA GLY A 139 5.95 -18.96 -8.44
C GLY A 139 5.30 -19.13 -9.81
N GLY A 140 5.46 -20.31 -10.38
CA GLY A 140 4.86 -20.80 -11.61
C GLY A 140 5.00 -22.31 -11.61
N ARG A 141 3.99 -23.04 -12.12
CA ARG A 141 3.87 -24.51 -12.04
C ARG A 141 5.18 -25.23 -12.36
N PHE A 142 5.68 -26.02 -11.41
CA PHE A 142 6.37 -27.25 -11.75
C PHE A 142 5.30 -28.23 -12.25
N TRP A 143 5.11 -28.25 -13.58
CA TRP A 143 4.43 -29.28 -14.39
C TRP A 143 2.93 -29.48 -14.16
#